data_AF-A0A949L329-F1
#
_entry.id   AF-A0A949L329-F1
#
_cell.length_a   1.000
_cell.length_b   1.000
_cell.length_c   1.000
_cell.angle_alpha   90.00
_cell.angle_beta   90.00
_cell.angle_gamma   90.00
#
_symmetry.space_group_name_H-M   'P 1'
#
loop_
_entity.id
_entity.type
_entity.pdbx_description
1 polymer ?
#
loop_
_entity_poly.entity_id
_entity_poly.type
_entity_poly.pdbx_seq_one_letter_code
_entity_poly.pdbx_strand_id
1 'polypeptide(L)'
;MTEQKQIEIFEQYNRKGDVIRCPYGRARIRQSLDSYAKAAVNLYGIISREDFVDIFNRQNIDQTTYEEIYILLLPLVLKEGWYGFYKEYIVHYWFFEDFEEADFLLKHQANKPRHIPEKTEFIKHVNEYYEDNDCWWNVQTFIWNFFGYSRDTIEAYKEVRDFMTFGDEISELGSILGRYNLFFRDEQQMQEFINLIMLAKNNTRIWDNKGYTPSELYEIISKRDEDIIKFPVLQKKKVGRNEPCPCGSGKKYKKCCAIFEDTKTAQLTPTECREFYETWFGLIAFVNERERVVNDKIKPEYPNSVSEIVVLKVREVLWEKPKIIDEYITEMQLPQETINILKLWRKNYKKGMFVIMEHQVDYAVVIASNEQGEDRLYGIKGISNSIAYTLRRELPALIETVMLPFKGKIIYDSFLSPIPIGFADGAKAAFQEMYDKAKKHGIITSLE
;
A
#
# COMPACT_ATOMS: atom_id res chain seq x y z
N MET A 1 7.88 -10.72 22.77
CA MET A 1 7.22 -11.00 24.07
C MET A 1 8.00 -12.10 24.81
N THR A 2 7.87 -12.31 26.12
CA THR A 2 8.51 -13.48 26.79
C THR A 2 7.60 -14.72 26.65
N GLU A 3 8.19 -15.90 26.55
CA GLU A 3 7.47 -17.20 26.42
C GLU A 3 6.40 -17.38 27.52
N GLN A 4 6.76 -17.01 28.76
CA GLN A 4 5.84 -17.01 29.90
C GLN A 4 4.58 -16.15 29.68
N LYS A 5 4.73 -14.98 29.04
CA LYS A 5 3.60 -14.07 28.78
C LYS A 5 2.69 -14.60 27.66
N GLN A 6 3.21 -15.37 26.70
CA GLN A 6 2.40 -16.02 25.65
C GLN A 6 1.52 -17.12 26.25
N ILE A 7 2.08 -17.93 27.14
CA ILE A 7 1.34 -18.96 27.89
C ILE A 7 0.23 -18.32 28.72
N GLU A 8 0.52 -17.24 29.45
CA GLU A 8 -0.48 -16.50 30.24
C GLU A 8 -1.64 -15.98 29.39
N ILE A 9 -1.35 -15.43 28.19
CA ILE A 9 -2.39 -14.96 27.26
C ILE A 9 -3.23 -16.13 26.75
N PHE A 10 -2.61 -17.24 26.35
CA PHE A 10 -3.35 -18.42 25.89
C PHE A 10 -4.27 -18.94 27.00
N GLU A 11 -3.77 -19.11 28.22
CA GLU A 11 -4.55 -19.58 29.37
C GLU A 11 -5.66 -18.61 29.77
N GLN A 12 -5.44 -17.30 29.66
CA GLN A 12 -6.44 -16.27 29.96
C GLN A 12 -7.70 -16.44 29.12
N TYR A 13 -7.55 -16.76 27.83
CA TYR A 13 -8.64 -16.89 26.86
C TYR A 13 -9.09 -18.34 26.64
N ASN A 14 -8.33 -19.34 27.07
CA ASN A 14 -8.60 -20.77 26.87
C ASN A 14 -8.54 -21.53 28.20
N ARG A 15 -9.39 -21.15 29.16
CA ARG A 15 -9.25 -21.62 30.54
C ARG A 15 -9.69 -23.08 30.65
N LYS A 16 -8.78 -23.94 31.09
CA LYS A 16 -9.09 -25.36 31.37
C LYS A 16 -10.25 -25.55 32.36
N GLY A 17 -10.44 -24.62 33.29
CA GLY A 17 -11.55 -24.64 34.26
C GLY A 17 -12.93 -24.41 33.65
N ASP A 18 -13.02 -23.83 32.45
CA ASP A 18 -14.28 -23.55 31.77
C ASP A 18 -14.78 -24.77 30.96
N VAL A 19 -13.99 -25.85 30.90
CA VAL A 19 -14.35 -27.08 30.19
C VAL A 19 -15.52 -27.75 30.90
N ILE A 20 -16.66 -27.81 30.21
CA ILE A 20 -17.84 -28.55 30.66
C ILE A 20 -18.09 -29.79 29.79
N ARG A 21 -18.93 -30.71 30.29
CA ARG A 21 -19.41 -31.83 29.49
C ARG A 21 -20.17 -31.30 28.28
N CYS A 22 -19.90 -31.87 27.10
CA CYS A 22 -20.60 -31.50 25.87
C CYS A 22 -22.13 -31.52 26.10
N PRO A 23 -22.85 -30.41 25.84
CA PRO A 23 -24.28 -30.32 26.06
C PRO A 23 -25.03 -31.43 25.32
N TYR A 24 -26.13 -31.90 25.91
CA TYR A 24 -26.93 -32.99 25.35
C TYR A 24 -27.39 -32.65 23.93
N GLY A 25 -27.22 -33.60 22.99
CA GLY A 25 -27.56 -33.42 21.58
C GLY A 25 -26.55 -32.64 20.73
N ARG A 26 -25.52 -32.01 21.32
CA ARG A 26 -24.53 -31.19 20.58
C ARG A 26 -23.26 -31.95 20.16
N ALA A 27 -23.20 -33.26 20.37
CA ALA A 27 -22.03 -34.06 20.02
C ALA A 27 -21.73 -34.06 18.50
N ARG A 28 -22.78 -34.15 17.66
CA ARG A 28 -22.65 -34.14 16.19
C ARG A 28 -22.25 -32.77 15.66
N ILE A 29 -22.94 -31.71 16.10
CA ILE A 29 -22.63 -30.35 15.64
C ILE A 29 -21.22 -29.92 16.05
N ARG A 30 -20.71 -30.35 17.20
CA ARG A 30 -19.34 -30.07 17.63
C ARG A 30 -18.30 -30.53 16.62
N GLN A 31 -18.50 -31.70 16.01
CA GLN A 31 -17.57 -32.20 14.98
C GLN A 31 -17.61 -31.32 13.73
N SER A 32 -18.79 -30.89 13.30
CA SER A 32 -18.92 -29.96 12.18
C SER A 32 -18.31 -28.59 12.50
N LEU A 33 -18.53 -28.07 13.71
CA LEU A 33 -17.96 -26.79 14.15
C LEU A 33 -16.43 -26.85 14.19
N ASP A 34 -15.84 -27.98 14.60
CA ASP A 34 -14.39 -28.18 14.57
C ASP A 34 -13.82 -28.10 13.15
N SER A 35 -14.43 -28.80 12.21
CA SER A 35 -14.05 -28.72 10.78
C SER A 35 -14.18 -27.30 10.25
N TYR A 36 -15.27 -26.60 10.58
CA TYR A 36 -15.45 -25.21 10.18
C TYR A 36 -14.41 -24.29 10.82
N ALA A 37 -14.05 -24.50 12.09
CA ALA A 37 -13.05 -23.69 12.78
C ALA A 37 -11.68 -23.85 12.12
N LYS A 38 -11.27 -25.10 11.84
CA LYS A 38 -10.03 -25.41 11.10
C LYS A 38 -10.01 -24.76 9.72
N ALA A 39 -11.08 -24.92 8.94
CA ALA A 39 -11.22 -24.29 7.63
C ALA A 39 -11.13 -22.75 7.71
N ALA A 40 -11.83 -22.15 8.69
CA ALA A 40 -11.84 -20.70 8.87
C ALA A 40 -10.46 -20.16 9.23
N VAL A 41 -9.75 -20.76 10.20
CA VAL A 41 -8.42 -20.28 10.60
C VAL A 41 -7.37 -20.53 9.53
N ASN A 42 -7.47 -21.61 8.75
CA ASN A 42 -6.56 -21.86 7.64
C ASN A 42 -6.77 -20.85 6.50
N LEU A 43 -8.02 -20.48 6.21
CA LEU A 43 -8.35 -19.54 5.13
C LEU A 43 -8.17 -18.06 5.53
N TYR A 44 -8.43 -17.70 6.79
CA TYR A 44 -8.47 -16.31 7.22
C TYR A 44 -7.39 -15.93 8.24
N GLY A 45 -6.71 -16.90 8.86
CA GLY A 45 -5.83 -16.73 10.02
C GLY A 45 -6.60 -16.44 11.31
N ILE A 46 -7.54 -15.50 11.24
CA ILE A 46 -8.37 -15.05 12.36
C ILE A 46 -9.81 -14.78 11.90
N ILE A 47 -10.78 -15.12 12.73
CA ILE A 47 -12.21 -14.84 12.48
C ILE A 47 -12.92 -14.48 13.79
N SER A 48 -13.84 -13.50 13.75
CA SER A 48 -14.66 -13.19 14.92
C SER A 48 -15.65 -14.34 15.17
N ARG A 49 -15.97 -14.60 16.43
CA ARG A 49 -16.98 -15.62 16.75
C ARG A 49 -18.34 -15.30 16.12
N GLU A 50 -18.69 -14.03 15.96
CA GLU A 50 -19.91 -13.61 15.25
C GLU A 50 -19.88 -14.00 13.77
N ASP A 51 -18.84 -13.62 13.02
CA ASP A 51 -18.70 -13.97 11.60
C ASP A 51 -18.64 -15.50 11.41
N PHE A 52 -18.01 -16.21 12.35
CA PHE A 52 -17.94 -17.66 12.34
C PHE A 52 -19.31 -18.33 12.47
N VAL A 53 -20.11 -17.90 13.44
CA VAL A 53 -21.49 -18.38 13.65
C VAL A 53 -22.33 -18.10 12.40
N ASP A 54 -22.21 -16.90 11.85
CA ASP A 54 -22.91 -16.48 10.64
C ASP A 54 -22.61 -17.41 9.45
N ILE A 55 -21.33 -17.69 9.18
CA ILE A 55 -20.92 -18.60 8.11
C ILE A 55 -21.45 -20.02 8.36
N PHE A 56 -21.28 -20.54 9.57
CA PHE A 56 -21.71 -21.89 9.92
C PHE A 56 -23.22 -22.06 9.73
N ASN A 57 -24.01 -21.13 10.30
CA ASN A 57 -25.46 -21.16 10.30
C ASN A 57 -26.06 -21.00 8.90
N ARG A 58 -25.45 -20.19 8.02
CA ARG A 58 -25.88 -20.04 6.62
C ARG A 58 -25.67 -21.30 5.78
N GLN A 59 -24.70 -22.15 6.15
CA GLN A 59 -24.30 -23.30 5.35
C GLN A 59 -24.75 -24.66 5.93
N ASN A 60 -25.39 -24.67 7.10
CA ASN A 60 -25.78 -25.89 7.79
C ASN A 60 -27.23 -25.86 8.25
N ILE A 61 -27.86 -27.03 8.31
CA ILE A 61 -29.20 -27.18 8.87
C ILE A 61 -29.14 -27.02 10.40
N ASP A 62 -28.18 -27.70 11.03
CA ASP A 62 -27.89 -27.53 12.45
C ASP A 62 -27.32 -26.12 12.69
N GLN A 63 -27.85 -25.45 13.70
CA GLN A 63 -27.50 -24.07 14.04
C GLN A 63 -26.72 -24.01 15.36
N THR A 64 -25.95 -22.94 15.56
CA THR A 64 -25.23 -22.62 16.78
C THR A 64 -25.38 -21.15 17.16
N THR A 65 -25.04 -20.81 18.40
CA THR A 65 -24.96 -19.41 18.86
C THR A 65 -23.53 -19.01 19.21
N TYR A 66 -23.32 -17.70 19.36
CA TYR A 66 -22.06 -17.09 19.79
C TYR A 66 -21.54 -17.66 21.12
N GLU A 67 -22.45 -17.86 22.08
CA GLU A 67 -22.14 -18.39 23.42
C GLU A 67 -21.74 -19.86 23.36
N GLU A 68 -22.36 -20.63 22.47
CA GLU A 68 -22.08 -22.05 22.34
C GLU A 68 -20.72 -22.35 21.71
N ILE A 69 -20.18 -21.45 20.87
CA ILE A 69 -18.88 -21.65 20.21
C ILE A 69 -17.77 -21.92 21.23
N TYR A 70 -17.67 -21.09 22.26
CA TYR A 70 -16.63 -21.24 23.28
C TYR A 70 -16.76 -22.59 23.99
N ILE A 71 -17.98 -22.93 24.43
CA ILE A 71 -18.26 -24.17 25.17
C ILE A 71 -17.96 -25.41 24.32
N LEU A 72 -18.37 -25.41 23.06
CA LEU A 72 -18.28 -26.59 22.20
C LEU A 72 -16.86 -26.83 21.69
N LEU A 73 -16.10 -25.77 21.41
CA LEU A 73 -14.77 -25.88 20.81
C LEU A 73 -13.63 -25.87 21.84
N LEU A 74 -13.77 -25.25 23.02
CA LEU A 74 -12.70 -25.18 24.02
C LEU A 74 -12.08 -26.55 24.39
N PRO A 75 -12.84 -27.65 24.54
CA PRO A 75 -12.23 -28.96 24.79
C PRO A 75 -11.35 -29.45 23.65
N LEU A 76 -11.61 -29.02 22.41
CA LEU A 76 -10.82 -29.37 21.22
C LEU A 76 -9.60 -28.45 21.09
N VAL A 77 -9.76 -27.16 21.38
CA VAL A 77 -8.64 -26.21 21.51
C VAL A 77 -7.56 -26.76 22.45
N LEU A 78 -7.97 -27.17 23.66
CA LEU A 78 -7.04 -27.66 24.69
C LEU A 78 -6.44 -29.04 24.40
N LYS A 79 -7.08 -29.83 23.53
CA LYS A 79 -6.66 -31.18 23.20
C LYS A 79 -5.79 -31.23 21.94
N GLU A 80 -6.19 -30.50 20.92
CA GLU A 80 -5.61 -30.57 19.57
C GLU A 80 -4.75 -29.36 19.23
N GLY A 81 -5.06 -28.17 19.80
CA GLY A 81 -4.24 -26.98 19.64
C GLY A 81 -4.16 -26.40 18.22
N TRP A 82 -5.05 -26.78 17.30
CA TRP A 82 -5.03 -26.28 15.91
C TRP A 82 -5.49 -24.82 15.79
N TYR A 83 -6.38 -24.41 16.69
CA TYR A 83 -6.88 -23.06 16.82
C TYR A 83 -7.14 -22.77 18.29
N GLY A 84 -7.25 -21.49 18.63
CA GLY A 84 -7.51 -21.05 19.99
C GLY A 84 -8.41 -19.82 20.04
N PHE A 85 -8.87 -19.47 21.23
CA PHE A 85 -9.58 -18.22 21.47
C PHE A 85 -8.61 -17.11 21.83
N TYR A 86 -8.85 -15.94 21.27
CA TYR A 86 -8.16 -14.70 21.61
C TYR A 86 -9.14 -13.54 21.54
N LYS A 87 -9.43 -12.91 22.68
CA LYS A 87 -10.51 -11.90 22.80
C LYS A 87 -11.84 -12.47 22.26
N GLU A 88 -12.50 -11.79 21.33
CA GLU A 88 -13.71 -12.26 20.67
C GLU A 88 -13.49 -13.16 19.44
N TYR A 89 -12.25 -13.55 19.16
CA TYR A 89 -11.84 -14.23 17.93
C TYR A 89 -11.46 -15.70 18.14
N ILE A 90 -11.55 -16.46 17.05
CA ILE A 90 -10.90 -17.76 16.86
C ILE A 90 -9.65 -17.51 16.01
N VAL A 91 -8.49 -17.94 16.48
CA VAL A 91 -7.18 -17.70 15.85
C VAL A 91 -6.46 -18.98 15.51
N HIS A 92 -5.69 -18.97 14.42
CA HIS A 92 -4.79 -20.04 14.00
C HIS A 92 -3.70 -20.30 15.04
N TYR A 93 -3.21 -21.54 15.14
CA TYR A 93 -2.16 -21.92 16.09
C TYR A 93 -0.85 -21.13 15.91
N TRP A 94 -0.59 -20.60 14.72
CA TRP A 94 0.57 -19.73 14.43
C TRP A 94 0.65 -18.52 15.37
N PHE A 95 -0.47 -18.02 15.87
CA PHE A 95 -0.50 -16.86 16.77
C PHE A 95 -0.22 -17.21 18.22
N PHE A 96 -0.08 -18.49 18.59
CA PHE A 96 0.19 -18.87 19.99
C PHE A 96 1.58 -18.44 20.43
N GLU A 97 2.53 -18.39 19.49
CA GLU A 97 3.87 -17.85 19.71
C GLU A 97 3.89 -16.33 19.71
N ASP A 98 2.95 -15.64 19.05
CA ASP A 98 2.83 -14.19 19.18
C ASP A 98 1.41 -13.68 18.89
N PHE A 99 0.65 -13.46 19.96
CA PHE A 99 -0.71 -12.92 19.84
C PHE A 99 -0.74 -11.46 19.36
N GLU A 100 0.38 -10.73 19.41
CA GLU A 100 0.44 -9.37 18.85
C GLU A 100 0.35 -9.39 17.31
N GLU A 101 0.78 -10.48 16.66
CA GLU A 101 0.64 -10.67 15.21
C GLU A 101 -0.84 -10.85 14.79
N ALA A 102 -1.67 -11.44 15.66
CA ALA A 102 -3.11 -11.50 15.44
C ALA A 102 -3.75 -10.10 15.45
N ASP A 103 -3.32 -9.23 16.38
CA ASP A 103 -3.77 -7.83 16.42
C ASP A 103 -3.28 -7.01 15.22
N PHE A 104 -2.10 -7.33 14.69
CA PHE A 104 -1.56 -6.73 13.47
C PHE A 104 -2.38 -7.15 12.24
N LEU A 105 -2.66 -8.44 12.10
CA LEU A 105 -3.46 -8.97 11.01
C LEU A 105 -4.88 -8.35 10.99
N LEU A 106 -5.52 -8.18 12.15
CA LEU A 106 -6.83 -7.52 12.23
C LEU A 106 -6.81 -6.09 11.68
N LYS A 107 -5.74 -5.32 11.95
CA LYS A 107 -5.59 -3.97 11.40
C LYS A 107 -5.45 -3.98 9.88
N HIS A 108 -4.74 -4.96 9.34
CA HIS A 108 -4.54 -5.13 7.89
C HIS A 108 -5.79 -5.63 7.16
N GLN A 109 -6.61 -6.42 7.84
CA GLN A 109 -7.89 -6.91 7.35
C GLN A 109 -9.01 -5.86 7.46
N ALA A 110 -8.79 -4.76 8.18
CA ALA A 110 -9.81 -3.73 8.41
C ALA A 110 -10.36 -3.19 7.09
N ASN A 111 -11.69 -3.03 7.02
CA ASN A 111 -12.43 -2.55 5.85
C ASN A 111 -12.38 -3.43 4.59
N LYS A 112 -11.71 -4.59 4.63
CA LYS A 112 -11.73 -5.55 3.52
C LYS A 112 -12.97 -6.46 3.59
N PRO A 113 -13.61 -6.77 2.45
CA PRO A 113 -14.65 -7.80 2.39
C PRO A 113 -14.03 -9.17 2.69
N ARG A 114 -14.87 -10.14 3.08
CA ARG A 114 -14.44 -11.51 3.34
C ARG A 114 -14.87 -12.43 2.21
N HIS A 115 -13.93 -13.25 1.75
CA HIS A 115 -14.24 -14.32 0.84
C HIS A 115 -15.01 -15.39 1.60
N ILE A 116 -16.23 -15.74 1.15
CA ILE A 116 -17.02 -16.81 1.77
C ILE A 116 -17.32 -17.83 0.67
N PRO A 117 -16.52 -18.90 0.53
CA PRO A 117 -16.79 -19.96 -0.42
C PRO A 117 -18.09 -20.70 -0.09
N GLU A 118 -18.67 -21.37 -1.10
CA GLU A 118 -19.73 -22.36 -0.89
C GLU A 118 -19.26 -23.47 0.05
N LYS A 119 -20.21 -24.10 0.76
CA LYS A 119 -19.91 -25.10 1.80
C LYS A 119 -18.90 -26.17 1.38
N THR A 120 -19.10 -26.75 0.20
CA THR A 120 -18.25 -27.85 -0.30
C THR A 120 -16.83 -27.41 -0.58
N GLU A 121 -16.65 -26.13 -0.92
CA GLU A 121 -15.34 -25.53 -1.14
C GLU A 121 -14.71 -25.11 0.18
N PHE A 122 -15.47 -24.46 1.06
CA PHE A 122 -15.02 -24.01 2.36
C PHE A 122 -14.42 -25.15 3.20
N ILE A 123 -15.07 -26.32 3.23
CA ILE A 123 -14.59 -27.47 3.99
C ILE A 123 -13.28 -28.07 3.46
N LYS A 124 -12.89 -27.83 2.21
CA LYS A 124 -11.59 -28.31 1.71
C LYS A 124 -10.42 -27.64 2.43
N HIS A 125 -10.60 -26.40 2.90
CA HIS A 125 -9.62 -25.68 3.71
C HIS A 125 -9.37 -26.28 5.10
N VAL A 126 -10.10 -27.34 5.51
CA VAL A 126 -9.69 -28.16 6.67
C VAL A 126 -8.26 -28.69 6.48
N ASN A 127 -7.89 -29.01 5.23
CA ASN A 127 -6.50 -29.26 4.88
C ASN A 127 -5.77 -27.91 4.71
N GLU A 128 -4.79 -27.63 5.57
CA GLU A 128 -3.99 -26.39 5.51
C GLU A 128 -3.20 -26.25 4.21
N TYR A 129 -2.92 -27.36 3.51
CA TYR A 129 -2.22 -27.39 2.23
C TYR A 129 -3.16 -27.40 1.02
N TYR A 130 -4.45 -27.17 1.22
CA TYR A 130 -5.39 -27.09 0.11
C TYR A 130 -5.13 -25.84 -0.74
N GLU A 131 -4.96 -26.04 -2.04
CA GLU A 131 -4.83 -25.00 -3.06
C GLU A 131 -6.04 -25.10 -3.99
N ASP A 132 -6.68 -23.97 -4.27
CA ASP A 132 -7.91 -23.90 -5.08
C ASP A 132 -7.65 -23.64 -6.58
N ASN A 133 -6.37 -23.62 -6.98
CA ASN A 133 -5.93 -23.39 -8.35
C ASN A 133 -4.53 -24.00 -8.62
N ASP A 134 -4.17 -24.10 -9.90
CA ASP A 134 -2.94 -24.78 -10.35
C ASP A 134 -1.73 -23.83 -10.50
N CYS A 135 -1.77 -22.59 -10.00
CA CYS A 135 -0.69 -21.63 -10.28
C CYS A 135 0.65 -22.08 -9.68
N TRP A 136 0.63 -22.64 -8.46
CA TRP A 136 1.83 -23.20 -7.83
C TRP A 136 2.28 -24.52 -8.46
N TRP A 137 1.34 -25.31 -9.00
CA TRP A 137 1.69 -26.48 -9.82
C TRP A 137 2.50 -26.09 -11.06
N ASN A 138 2.18 -24.95 -11.69
CA ASN A 138 2.96 -24.44 -12.84
C ASN A 138 4.39 -24.04 -12.44
N VAL A 139 4.55 -23.38 -11.29
CA VAL A 139 5.88 -23.05 -10.73
C VAL A 139 6.69 -24.33 -10.46
N GLN A 140 6.07 -25.31 -9.80
CA GLN A 140 6.69 -26.59 -9.49
C GLN A 140 7.12 -27.34 -10.76
N THR A 141 6.21 -27.41 -11.74
CA THR A 141 6.46 -28.06 -13.03
C THR A 141 7.62 -27.39 -13.76
N PHE A 142 7.67 -26.06 -13.76
CA PHE A 142 8.78 -25.31 -14.34
C PHE A 142 10.12 -25.64 -13.67
N ILE A 143 10.17 -25.64 -12.33
CA ILE A 143 11.38 -25.99 -11.57
C ILE A 143 11.86 -27.40 -11.95
N TRP A 144 10.97 -28.39 -11.94
CA TRP A 144 11.37 -29.78 -12.22
C TRP A 144 11.73 -30.03 -13.69
N ASN A 145 11.05 -29.39 -14.63
CA ASN A 145 11.40 -29.51 -16.05
C ASN A 145 12.77 -28.89 -16.34
N PHE A 146 13.09 -27.78 -15.68
CA PHE A 146 14.32 -27.03 -15.94
C PHE A 146 15.53 -27.55 -15.16
N PHE A 147 15.37 -27.82 -13.87
CA PHE A 147 16.44 -28.25 -12.96
C PHE A 147 16.46 -29.76 -12.70
N GLY A 148 15.46 -30.50 -13.19
CA GLY A 148 15.29 -31.93 -12.92
C GLY A 148 14.57 -32.19 -11.60
N TYR A 149 13.99 -33.39 -11.47
CA TYR A 149 13.37 -33.81 -10.22
C TYR A 149 14.43 -34.28 -9.20
N SER A 150 14.58 -33.55 -8.10
CA SER A 150 15.52 -33.86 -7.03
C SER A 150 15.02 -33.36 -5.67
N ARG A 151 15.63 -33.84 -4.59
CA ARG A 151 15.34 -33.35 -3.23
C ARG A 151 15.53 -31.84 -3.13
N ASP A 152 16.61 -31.31 -3.69
CA ASP A 152 16.92 -29.88 -3.64
C ASP A 152 15.86 -29.04 -4.36
N THR A 153 15.37 -29.51 -5.51
CA THR A 153 14.28 -28.82 -6.22
C THR A 153 12.94 -28.87 -5.49
N ILE A 154 12.67 -29.94 -4.73
CA ILE A 154 11.46 -30.06 -3.91
C ILE A 154 11.53 -29.07 -2.74
N GLU A 155 12.65 -29.04 -2.02
CA GLU A 155 12.83 -28.13 -0.88
C GLU A 155 12.90 -26.67 -1.33
N ALA A 156 13.57 -26.38 -2.45
CA ALA A 156 13.56 -25.05 -3.05
C ALA A 156 12.13 -24.59 -3.41
N TYR A 157 11.33 -25.45 -4.04
CA TYR A 157 9.94 -25.12 -4.37
C TYR A 157 9.11 -24.81 -3.12
N LYS A 158 9.19 -25.65 -2.08
CA LYS A 158 8.48 -25.42 -0.81
C LYS A 158 8.87 -24.08 -0.20
N GLU A 159 10.17 -23.81 -0.12
CA GLU A 159 10.66 -22.57 0.47
C GLU A 159 10.25 -21.35 -0.36
N VAL A 160 10.33 -21.43 -1.69
CA VAL A 160 9.83 -20.37 -2.58
C VAL A 160 8.33 -20.15 -2.35
N ARG A 161 7.53 -21.21 -2.32
CA ARG A 161 6.08 -21.09 -2.12
C ARG A 161 5.75 -20.46 -0.78
N ASP A 162 6.32 -20.97 0.30
CA ASP A 162 6.04 -20.50 1.65
C ASP A 162 6.49 -19.04 1.81
N PHE A 163 7.69 -18.71 1.33
CA PHE A 163 8.20 -17.35 1.34
C PHE A 163 7.37 -16.40 0.47
N MET A 164 6.86 -16.81 -0.68
CA MET A 164 6.03 -15.93 -1.52
C MET A 164 4.61 -15.77 -1.01
N THR A 165 4.12 -16.75 -0.24
CA THR A 165 2.77 -16.73 0.38
C THR A 165 2.75 -15.84 1.61
N PHE A 166 3.80 -15.91 2.45
CA PHE A 166 3.87 -15.22 3.73
C PHE A 166 4.87 -14.05 3.77
N GLY A 167 5.70 -13.88 2.74
CA GLY A 167 6.74 -12.86 2.63
C GLY A 167 6.46 -11.81 1.54
N ASP A 168 6.99 -10.61 1.77
CA ASP A 168 6.64 -9.43 0.97
C ASP A 168 7.44 -9.29 -0.34
N GLU A 169 8.71 -9.74 -0.40
CA GLU A 169 9.66 -9.27 -1.43
C GLU A 169 10.22 -10.34 -2.38
N ILE A 170 9.99 -10.19 -3.69
CA ILE A 170 10.56 -11.10 -4.71
C ILE A 170 12.09 -11.04 -4.82
N SER A 171 12.73 -10.01 -4.26
CA SER A 171 14.19 -9.83 -4.30
C SER A 171 14.96 -10.98 -3.64
N GLU A 172 14.37 -11.66 -2.67
CA GLU A 172 14.99 -12.81 -1.99
C GLU A 172 14.91 -14.11 -2.79
N LEU A 173 14.20 -14.12 -3.93
CA LEU A 173 14.06 -15.31 -4.76
C LEU A 173 15.43 -15.84 -5.22
N GLY A 174 16.35 -14.93 -5.59
CA GLY A 174 17.72 -15.31 -5.96
C GLY A 174 18.49 -15.96 -4.80
N SER A 175 18.33 -15.43 -3.57
CA SER A 175 18.93 -15.99 -2.36
C SER A 175 18.41 -17.39 -2.05
N ILE A 176 17.10 -17.62 -2.22
CA ILE A 176 16.48 -18.93 -2.02
C ILE A 176 17.02 -19.93 -3.05
N LEU A 177 16.94 -19.60 -4.34
CA LEU A 177 17.41 -20.48 -5.41
C LEU A 177 18.91 -20.81 -5.28
N GLY A 178 19.73 -19.81 -4.94
CA GLY A 178 21.17 -19.97 -4.74
C GLY A 178 21.53 -20.96 -3.63
N ARG A 179 20.74 -21.04 -2.55
CA ARG A 179 20.96 -22.02 -1.46
C ARG A 179 20.82 -23.47 -1.92
N TYR A 180 20.01 -23.71 -2.93
CA TYR A 180 19.81 -25.03 -3.54
C TYR A 180 20.58 -25.21 -4.85
N ASN A 181 21.53 -24.32 -5.16
CA ASN A 181 22.32 -24.32 -6.39
C ASN A 181 21.48 -24.29 -7.68
N LEU A 182 20.32 -23.63 -7.66
CA LEU A 182 19.44 -23.50 -8.82
C LEU A 182 19.78 -22.20 -9.58
N PHE A 183 20.54 -22.33 -10.66
CA PHE A 183 20.98 -21.20 -11.48
C PHE A 183 20.40 -21.26 -12.89
N PHE A 184 19.70 -20.20 -13.29
CA PHE A 184 19.26 -20.02 -14.67
C PHE A 184 20.43 -19.70 -15.59
N ARG A 185 20.35 -20.13 -16.86
CA ARG A 185 21.43 -19.97 -17.84
C ARG A 185 21.37 -18.60 -18.52
N ASP A 186 20.18 -18.03 -18.62
CA ASP A 186 19.92 -16.75 -19.26
C ASP A 186 18.80 -15.97 -18.55
N GLU A 187 18.72 -14.68 -18.88
CA GLU A 187 17.73 -13.74 -18.33
C GLU A 187 16.29 -14.11 -18.71
N GLN A 188 16.09 -14.77 -19.88
CA GLN A 188 14.76 -15.14 -20.35
C GLN A 188 14.13 -16.22 -19.47
N GLN A 189 14.89 -17.24 -19.08
CA GLN A 189 14.42 -18.29 -18.15
C GLN A 189 14.08 -17.72 -16.77
N MET A 190 14.91 -16.80 -16.27
CA MET A 190 14.64 -16.11 -15.01
C MET A 190 13.34 -15.30 -15.11
N GLN A 191 13.12 -14.60 -16.22
CA GLN A 191 11.90 -13.81 -16.42
C GLN A 191 10.65 -14.69 -16.52
N GLU A 192 10.72 -15.83 -17.20
CA GLU A 192 9.62 -16.80 -17.28
C GLU A 192 9.27 -17.33 -15.88
N PHE A 193 10.28 -17.67 -15.08
CA PHE A 193 10.08 -18.10 -13.70
C PHE A 193 9.44 -17.01 -12.84
N ILE A 194 9.93 -15.77 -12.93
CA ILE A 194 9.36 -14.61 -12.22
C ILE A 194 7.90 -14.42 -12.59
N ASN A 195 7.53 -14.57 -13.88
CA ASN A 195 6.14 -14.43 -14.32
C ASN A 195 5.24 -15.51 -13.69
N LEU A 196 5.71 -16.76 -13.60
CA LEU A 196 4.97 -17.84 -12.93
C LEU A 196 4.81 -17.58 -11.43
N ILE A 197 5.85 -17.09 -10.77
CA ILE A 197 5.79 -16.69 -9.36
C ILE A 197 4.81 -15.55 -9.13
N MET A 198 4.83 -14.52 -9.98
CA MET A 198 3.89 -13.41 -9.89
C MET A 198 2.45 -13.86 -10.12
N LEU A 199 2.22 -14.76 -11.08
CA LEU A 199 0.91 -15.36 -11.31
C LEU A 199 0.43 -16.14 -10.08
N ALA A 200 1.29 -16.98 -9.50
CA ALA A 200 0.95 -17.75 -8.31
C ALA A 200 0.68 -16.84 -7.10
N LYS A 201 1.57 -15.88 -6.81
CA LYS A 201 1.40 -14.93 -5.71
C LYS A 201 0.10 -14.12 -5.82
N ASN A 202 -0.23 -13.63 -7.01
CA ASN A 202 -1.45 -12.84 -7.21
C ASN A 202 -2.74 -13.67 -7.15
N ASN A 203 -2.66 -14.99 -7.35
CA ASN A 203 -3.80 -15.91 -7.33
C ASN A 203 -3.77 -16.88 -6.15
N THR A 204 -2.98 -16.61 -5.12
CA THR A 204 -2.99 -17.37 -3.86
C THR A 204 -3.85 -16.64 -2.83
N ARG A 205 -4.72 -17.37 -2.12
CA ARG A 205 -5.52 -16.81 -1.03
C ARG A 205 -4.60 -16.49 0.15
N ILE A 206 -4.71 -15.28 0.69
CA ILE A 206 -3.87 -14.84 1.83
C ILE A 206 -4.72 -14.30 2.98
N TRP A 207 -4.21 -14.44 4.19
CA TRP A 207 -4.89 -14.01 5.41
C TRP A 207 -5.14 -12.50 5.43
N ASP A 208 -4.18 -11.66 5.04
CA ASP A 208 -4.34 -10.20 4.95
C ASP A 208 -5.57 -9.77 4.15
N ASN A 209 -6.01 -10.59 3.19
CA ASN A 209 -7.14 -10.32 2.31
C ASN A 209 -8.42 -11.08 2.69
N LYS A 210 -8.51 -11.57 3.94
CA LYS A 210 -9.66 -12.35 4.44
C LYS A 210 -10.06 -13.48 3.47
N GLY A 211 -9.07 -14.23 2.99
CA GLY A 211 -9.25 -15.39 2.12
C GLY A 211 -9.47 -15.07 0.64
N TYR A 212 -9.44 -13.80 0.22
CA TYR A 212 -9.35 -13.48 -1.22
C TYR A 212 -7.92 -13.60 -1.73
N THR A 213 -7.77 -13.93 -3.02
CA THR A 213 -6.51 -13.70 -3.71
C THR A 213 -6.29 -12.20 -3.94
N PRO A 214 -5.04 -11.72 -4.08
CA PRO A 214 -4.78 -10.34 -4.48
C PRO A 214 -5.52 -9.91 -5.76
N SER A 215 -5.60 -10.78 -6.78
CA SER A 215 -6.34 -10.52 -8.02
C SER A 215 -7.85 -10.36 -7.78
N GLU A 216 -8.48 -11.30 -7.06
CA GLU A 216 -9.91 -11.25 -6.75
C GLU A 216 -10.25 -10.00 -5.93
N LEU A 217 -9.45 -9.70 -4.90
CA LEU A 217 -9.68 -8.53 -4.06
C LEU A 217 -9.49 -7.24 -4.87
N TYR A 218 -8.47 -7.19 -5.75
CA TYR A 218 -8.27 -6.07 -6.65
C TYR A 218 -9.47 -5.88 -7.59
N GLU A 219 -10.07 -6.95 -8.12
CA GLU A 219 -11.28 -6.84 -8.93
C GLU A 219 -12.48 -6.34 -8.12
N ILE A 220 -12.69 -6.86 -6.91
CA ILE A 220 -13.80 -6.44 -6.04
C ILE A 220 -13.66 -4.98 -5.64
N ILE A 221 -12.45 -4.57 -5.24
CA ILE A 221 -12.14 -3.18 -4.93
C ILE A 221 -12.28 -2.34 -6.19
N SER A 222 -11.74 -2.77 -7.33
CA SER A 222 -11.83 -2.04 -8.61
C SER A 222 -13.27 -1.90 -9.12
N LYS A 223 -14.14 -2.88 -8.88
CA LYS A 223 -15.58 -2.85 -9.22
C LYS A 223 -16.38 -2.00 -8.24
N ARG A 224 -15.98 -1.94 -6.95
CA ARG A 224 -16.50 -0.96 -5.98
C ARG A 224 -15.97 0.46 -6.24
N ASP A 225 -14.80 0.54 -6.88
CA ASP A 225 -14.07 1.75 -7.26
C ASP A 225 -14.37 2.20 -8.70
N GLU A 226 -15.44 1.73 -9.37
CA GLU A 226 -15.91 2.40 -10.60
C GLU A 226 -16.20 3.91 -10.35
N ASP A 227 -16.40 4.31 -9.08
CA ASP A 227 -16.47 5.70 -8.62
C ASP A 227 -15.18 6.25 -7.95
N ILE A 228 -14.13 5.45 -7.79
CA ILE A 228 -12.86 5.83 -7.15
C ILE A 228 -11.73 5.84 -8.18
N ILE A 229 -11.50 7.04 -8.68
CA ILE A 229 -10.41 7.42 -9.56
C ILE A 229 -9.04 7.10 -8.90
N LYS A 230 -8.29 6.16 -9.48
CA LYS A 230 -6.93 5.75 -9.04
C LYS A 230 -5.93 6.86 -9.32
N PHE A 231 -5.31 7.46 -8.30
CA PHE A 231 -4.22 8.44 -8.43
C PHE A 231 -2.90 7.79 -8.89
N PRO A 232 -2.00 8.50 -9.60
CA PRO A 232 -0.73 7.90 -9.98
C PRO A 232 0.10 7.80 -8.69
N VAL A 233 0.29 6.56 -8.25
CA VAL A 233 1.21 6.22 -7.17
C VAL A 233 2.54 5.94 -7.85
N LEU A 234 3.52 6.82 -7.66
CA LEU A 234 4.90 6.53 -8.03
C LEU A 234 5.31 5.25 -7.28
N GLN A 235 5.36 4.12 -7.97
CA GLN A 235 5.79 2.85 -7.40
C GLN A 235 7.30 2.92 -7.12
N LYS A 236 7.67 3.43 -5.94
CA LYS A 236 9.05 3.37 -5.44
C LYS A 236 9.23 2.16 -4.53
N LYS A 237 10.37 1.48 -4.62
CA LYS A 237 10.79 0.33 -3.79
C LYS A 237 10.46 0.55 -2.31
N LYS A 238 9.53 -0.22 -1.74
CA LYS A 238 9.09 -0.08 -0.34
C LYS A 238 10.32 -0.07 0.58
N VAL A 239 10.33 0.88 1.52
CA VAL A 239 11.39 0.98 2.54
C VAL A 239 10.90 0.24 3.78
N GLY A 240 11.70 -0.66 4.31
CA GLY A 240 11.35 -1.42 5.51
C GLY A 240 11.14 -0.47 6.70
N ARG A 241 10.08 -0.67 7.50
CA ARG A 241 9.72 0.24 8.63
C ARG A 241 10.87 0.48 9.63
N ASN A 242 11.79 -0.47 9.78
CA ASN A 242 12.95 -0.37 10.69
C ASN A 242 14.24 0.09 10.01
N GLU A 243 14.28 0.19 8.68
CA GLU A 243 15.46 0.63 7.93
C GLU A 243 15.76 2.12 8.16
N PRO A 244 17.02 2.57 7.95
CA PRO A 244 17.33 3.99 7.90
C PRO A 244 16.41 4.70 6.92
N CYS A 245 15.84 5.82 7.37
CA CYS A 245 14.91 6.56 6.55
C CYS A 245 15.65 7.15 5.32
N PRO A 246 15.12 6.97 4.09
CA PRO A 246 15.78 7.41 2.86
C PRO A 246 15.89 8.94 2.74
N CYS A 247 15.27 9.68 3.66
CA CYS A 247 15.41 11.14 3.75
C CYS A 247 16.71 11.59 4.43
N GLY A 248 17.61 10.67 4.81
CA GLY A 248 18.89 11.00 5.41
C GLY A 248 18.80 11.52 6.86
N SER A 249 17.64 11.39 7.50
CA SER A 249 17.43 11.89 8.87
C SER A 249 18.21 11.12 9.95
N GLY A 250 18.84 10.01 9.60
CA GLY A 250 19.47 9.08 10.54
C GLY A 250 18.49 8.31 11.44
N LYS A 251 17.18 8.56 11.31
CA LYS A 251 16.11 7.87 12.07
C LYS A 251 15.64 6.63 11.31
N LYS A 252 15.04 5.67 12.03
CA LYS A 252 14.29 4.57 11.40
C LYS A 252 13.11 5.14 10.59
N TYR A 253 12.76 4.54 9.46
CA TYR A 253 11.68 4.99 8.57
C TYR A 253 10.34 5.19 9.31
N LYS A 254 9.97 4.26 10.21
CA LYS A 254 8.79 4.36 11.08
C LYS A 254 8.76 5.55 12.05
N LYS A 255 9.93 6.13 12.34
CA LYS A 255 10.11 7.29 13.23
C LYS A 255 10.35 8.58 12.44
N CYS A 256 10.21 8.54 11.11
CA CYS A 256 10.44 9.67 10.22
C CYS A 256 9.38 9.69 9.11
N CYS A 257 9.73 9.38 7.86
CA CYS A 257 8.84 9.58 6.73
C CYS A 257 7.53 8.78 6.80
N ALA A 258 7.52 7.60 7.42
CA ALA A 258 6.28 6.81 7.57
C ALA A 258 5.22 7.53 8.43
N ILE A 259 5.61 8.42 9.35
CA ILE A 259 4.65 9.20 10.15
C ILE A 259 3.78 10.06 9.22
N PHE A 260 4.41 10.69 8.23
CA PHE A 260 3.72 11.56 7.27
C PHE A 260 2.82 10.77 6.31
N GLU A 261 3.15 9.49 6.07
CA GLU A 261 2.35 8.58 5.25
C GLU A 261 1.14 8.05 6.01
N ASP A 262 1.32 7.70 7.28
CA ASP A 262 0.27 7.17 8.14
C ASP A 262 -0.78 8.27 8.47
N THR A 263 -0.37 9.53 8.67
CA THR A 263 -1.30 10.64 8.97
C THR A 263 -1.99 11.24 7.74
N LYS A 264 -1.40 11.09 6.56
CA LYS A 264 -1.87 11.66 5.27
C LYS A 264 -2.12 13.18 5.27
N THR A 265 -1.52 13.90 6.21
CA THR A 265 -1.68 15.35 6.37
C THR A 265 -0.79 16.13 5.42
N ALA A 266 0.32 15.56 4.94
CA ALA A 266 1.31 16.22 4.09
C ALA A 266 0.99 16.19 2.58
N GLN A 267 -0.24 15.84 2.21
CA GLN A 267 -0.74 15.79 0.83
C GLN A 267 -2.17 16.32 0.74
N LEU A 268 -2.72 16.43 -0.48
CA LEU A 268 -4.11 16.77 -0.70
C LEU A 268 -5.05 15.65 -0.23
N THR A 269 -6.28 16.03 0.13
CA THR A 269 -7.35 15.04 0.32
C THR A 269 -7.70 14.35 -1.01
N PRO A 270 -8.32 13.15 -1.01
CA PRO A 270 -8.70 12.48 -2.26
C PRO A 270 -9.58 13.34 -3.18
N THR A 271 -10.50 14.13 -2.63
CA THR A 271 -11.37 15.04 -3.39
C THR A 271 -10.58 16.18 -4.03
N GLU A 272 -9.70 16.83 -3.26
CA GLU A 272 -8.82 17.89 -3.77
C GLU A 272 -7.84 17.37 -4.82
N CYS A 273 -7.32 16.16 -4.63
CA CYS A 273 -6.42 15.50 -5.56
C CYS A 273 -7.11 15.24 -6.91
N ARG A 274 -8.38 14.79 -6.89
CA ARG A 274 -9.21 14.61 -8.09
C ARG A 274 -9.39 15.92 -8.85
N GLU A 275 -9.84 16.94 -8.13
CA GLU A 275 -10.09 18.27 -8.69
C GLU A 275 -8.83 18.90 -9.29
N PHE A 276 -7.68 18.72 -8.62
CA PHE A 276 -6.39 19.12 -9.17
C PHE A 276 -6.12 18.43 -10.52
N TYR A 277 -6.22 17.10 -10.59
CA TYR A 277 -5.89 16.37 -11.83
C TYR A 277 -6.88 16.64 -12.96
N GLU A 278 -8.18 16.78 -12.67
CA GLU A 278 -9.18 17.18 -13.68
C GLU A 278 -8.86 18.57 -14.25
N THR A 279 -8.53 19.54 -13.38
CA THR A 279 -8.11 20.89 -13.80
C THR A 279 -6.81 20.85 -14.59
N TRP A 280 -5.82 20.09 -14.12
CA TRP A 280 -4.50 19.96 -14.73
C TRP A 280 -4.58 19.31 -16.12
N PHE A 281 -5.23 18.16 -16.25
CA PHE A 281 -5.37 17.48 -17.55
C PHE A 281 -6.27 18.25 -18.51
N GLY A 282 -7.29 18.96 -18.01
CA GLY A 282 -8.06 19.91 -18.81
C GLY A 282 -7.19 20.98 -19.45
N LEU A 283 -6.34 21.64 -18.65
CA LEU A 283 -5.40 22.65 -19.12
C LEU A 283 -4.35 22.07 -20.08
N ILE A 284 -3.72 20.94 -19.72
CA ILE A 284 -2.70 20.30 -20.56
C ILE A 284 -3.29 19.84 -21.91
N ALA A 285 -4.49 19.27 -21.92
CA ALA A 285 -5.18 18.91 -23.15
C ALA A 285 -5.37 20.14 -24.06
N PHE A 286 -5.85 21.25 -23.49
CA PHE A 286 -6.03 22.50 -24.22
C PHE A 286 -4.72 23.06 -24.78
N VAL A 287 -3.65 23.10 -23.98
CA VAL A 287 -2.32 23.55 -24.42
C VAL A 287 -1.84 22.70 -25.59
N ASN A 288 -1.99 21.37 -25.50
CA ASN A 288 -1.58 20.47 -26.57
C ASN A 288 -2.39 20.70 -27.87
N GLU A 289 -3.70 20.90 -27.78
CA GLU A 289 -4.54 21.19 -28.95
C GLU A 289 -4.21 22.55 -29.59
N ARG A 290 -3.94 23.57 -28.75
CA ARG A 290 -3.61 24.94 -29.18
C ARG A 290 -2.25 25.02 -29.87
N GLU A 291 -1.23 24.44 -29.23
CA GLU A 291 0.16 24.58 -29.66
C GLU A 291 0.66 23.39 -30.50
N ARG A 292 -0.15 22.32 -30.62
CA ARG A 292 0.17 21.09 -31.38
C ARG A 292 1.52 20.50 -30.99
N VAL A 293 1.78 20.43 -29.68
CA VAL A 293 3.09 20.04 -29.13
C VAL A 293 3.38 18.57 -29.41
N VAL A 294 2.39 17.70 -29.26
CA VAL A 294 2.48 16.26 -29.58
C VAL A 294 1.28 15.79 -30.39
N ASN A 295 1.44 14.66 -31.09
CA ASN A 295 0.36 14.03 -31.85
C ASN A 295 -0.62 13.26 -30.98
N ASP A 296 -0.21 12.84 -29.77
CA ASP A 296 -1.04 12.10 -28.83
C ASP A 296 -2.22 12.96 -28.35
N LYS A 297 -3.41 12.36 -28.35
CA LYS A 297 -4.61 13.02 -27.83
C LYS A 297 -4.64 12.92 -26.31
N ILE A 298 -4.31 14.02 -25.65
CA ILE A 298 -4.46 14.15 -24.19
C ILE A 298 -5.93 14.46 -23.90
N LYS A 299 -6.58 13.57 -23.15
CA LYS A 299 -7.96 13.79 -22.72
C LYS A 299 -8.03 14.68 -21.47
N PRO A 300 -9.07 15.50 -21.29
CA PRO A 300 -9.27 16.30 -20.08
C PRO A 300 -9.89 15.46 -18.93
N GLU A 301 -9.47 14.21 -18.78
CA GLU A 301 -10.00 13.26 -17.79
C GLU A 301 -8.88 12.62 -16.95
N TYR A 302 -9.21 12.25 -15.73
CA TYR A 302 -8.33 11.51 -14.83
C TYR A 302 -9.00 10.18 -14.40
N PRO A 303 -8.33 9.02 -14.51
CA PRO A 303 -6.95 8.80 -14.97
C PRO A 303 -6.78 9.01 -16.49
N ASN A 304 -5.59 9.47 -16.90
CA ASN A 304 -5.25 9.67 -18.30
C ASN A 304 -4.30 8.56 -18.79
N SER A 305 -4.49 8.08 -20.02
CA SER A 305 -3.68 7.01 -20.61
C SER A 305 -2.35 7.47 -21.22
N VAL A 306 -2.10 8.78 -21.27
CA VAL A 306 -0.91 9.36 -21.89
C VAL A 306 0.30 9.29 -20.95
N SER A 307 1.47 8.94 -21.51
CA SER A 307 2.72 8.83 -20.74
C SER A 307 3.17 10.16 -20.12
N GLU A 308 3.84 10.10 -18.97
CA GLU A 308 4.38 11.29 -18.28
C GLU A 308 5.34 12.11 -19.15
N ILE A 309 6.12 11.45 -20.03
CA ILE A 309 7.04 12.12 -20.95
C ILE A 309 6.30 13.01 -21.95
N VAL A 310 5.13 12.58 -22.42
CA VAL A 310 4.30 13.36 -23.33
C VAL A 310 3.73 14.58 -22.60
N VAL A 311 3.18 14.38 -21.39
CA VAL A 311 2.66 15.46 -20.56
C VAL A 311 3.75 16.49 -20.23
N LEU A 312 4.97 16.04 -19.94
CA LEU A 312 6.12 16.91 -19.64
C LEU A 312 6.44 17.87 -20.81
N LYS A 313 6.39 17.39 -22.06
CA LYS A 313 6.63 18.24 -23.24
C LYS A 313 5.61 19.37 -23.34
N VAL A 314 4.34 19.06 -23.13
CA VAL A 314 3.25 20.06 -23.15
C VAL A 314 3.38 21.03 -21.98
N ARG A 315 3.74 20.51 -20.80
CA ARG A 315 3.98 21.28 -19.58
C ARG A 315 5.09 22.31 -19.76
N GLU A 316 6.18 22.02 -20.48
CA GLU A 316 7.20 23.02 -20.78
C GLU A 316 6.64 24.19 -21.59
N VAL A 317 5.85 23.91 -22.63
CA VAL A 317 5.22 24.95 -23.46
C VAL A 317 4.25 25.81 -22.65
N LEU A 318 3.45 25.21 -21.77
CA LEU A 318 2.56 25.94 -20.85
C LEU A 318 3.34 26.97 -20.03
N TRP A 319 4.48 26.57 -19.44
CA TRP A 319 5.24 27.45 -18.57
C TRP A 319 6.18 28.41 -19.31
N GLU A 320 6.45 28.19 -20.59
CA GLU A 320 7.03 29.21 -21.49
C GLU A 320 5.98 30.26 -21.89
N LYS A 321 4.71 29.88 -22.00
CA LYS A 321 3.59 30.73 -22.45
C LYS A 321 2.40 30.67 -21.48
N PRO A 322 2.52 31.17 -20.24
CA PRO A 322 1.48 31.08 -19.22
C PRO A 322 0.17 31.81 -19.61
N LYS A 323 0.22 32.75 -20.57
CA LYS A 323 -0.97 33.43 -21.12
C LYS A 323 -1.99 32.48 -21.75
N ILE A 324 -1.59 31.26 -22.15
CA ILE A 324 -2.52 30.25 -22.67
C ILE A 324 -3.59 29.88 -21.62
N ILE A 325 -3.31 30.04 -20.33
CA ILE A 325 -4.33 29.85 -19.27
C ILE A 325 -5.48 30.87 -19.43
N ASP A 326 -5.17 32.10 -19.82
CA ASP A 326 -6.19 33.15 -20.05
C ASP A 326 -7.08 32.77 -21.25
N GLU A 327 -6.49 32.18 -22.30
CA GLU A 327 -7.22 31.63 -23.46
C GLU A 327 -8.11 30.46 -23.05
N TYR A 328 -7.59 29.51 -22.26
CA TYR A 328 -8.35 28.36 -21.78
C TYR A 328 -9.58 28.79 -20.98
N ILE A 329 -9.43 29.76 -20.07
CA ILE A 329 -10.53 30.32 -19.27
C ILE A 329 -11.59 30.99 -20.16
N THR A 330 -11.16 31.66 -21.24
CA THR A 330 -12.07 32.46 -22.08
C THR A 330 -12.84 31.60 -23.08
N GLU A 331 -12.17 30.60 -23.65
CA GLU A 331 -12.70 29.82 -24.77
C GLU A 331 -13.46 28.56 -24.35
N MET A 332 -13.20 28.04 -23.15
CA MET A 332 -13.83 26.82 -22.67
C MET A 332 -14.91 27.11 -21.61
N GLN A 333 -15.99 26.34 -21.64
CA GLN A 333 -17.04 26.41 -20.62
C GLN A 333 -16.59 25.64 -19.37
N LEU A 334 -15.91 26.33 -18.47
CA LEU A 334 -15.35 25.74 -17.24
C LEU A 334 -16.21 26.07 -16.01
N PRO A 335 -16.24 25.19 -15.00
CA PRO A 335 -16.83 25.52 -13.70
C PRO A 335 -16.14 26.73 -13.06
N GLN A 336 -16.90 27.55 -12.32
CA GLN A 336 -16.38 28.77 -11.69
C GLN A 336 -15.20 28.49 -10.73
N GLU A 337 -15.24 27.37 -10.02
CA GLU A 337 -14.16 26.95 -9.12
C GLU A 337 -12.85 26.67 -9.88
N THR A 338 -12.94 25.96 -11.01
CA THR A 338 -11.81 25.72 -11.92
C THR A 338 -11.24 27.03 -12.45
N ILE A 339 -12.10 27.98 -12.84
CA ILE A 339 -11.67 29.32 -13.28
C ILE A 339 -10.89 30.05 -12.17
N ASN A 340 -11.35 29.97 -10.92
CA ASN A 340 -10.67 30.60 -9.79
C ASN A 340 -9.29 30.00 -9.57
N ILE A 341 -9.18 28.67 -9.59
CA ILE A 341 -7.91 27.94 -9.48
C ILE A 341 -6.95 28.36 -10.60
N LEU A 342 -7.41 28.36 -11.86
CA LEU A 342 -6.59 28.71 -13.02
C LEU A 342 -6.11 30.17 -12.99
N LYS A 343 -6.93 31.11 -12.51
CA LYS A 343 -6.53 32.51 -12.31
C LYS A 343 -5.42 32.64 -11.26
N LEU A 344 -5.51 31.88 -10.17
CA LEU A 344 -4.47 31.83 -9.15
C LEU A 344 -3.18 31.23 -9.70
N TRP A 345 -3.26 30.12 -10.45
CA TRP A 345 -2.10 29.53 -11.12
C TRP A 345 -1.46 30.52 -12.08
N ARG A 346 -2.25 31.19 -12.91
CA ARG A 346 -1.78 32.18 -13.88
C ARG A 346 -1.03 33.35 -13.24
N LYS A 347 -1.48 33.80 -12.08
CA LYS A 347 -0.97 35.01 -11.41
C LYS A 347 0.17 34.72 -10.43
N ASN A 348 0.12 33.60 -9.71
CA ASN A 348 0.95 33.37 -8.52
C ASN A 348 1.88 32.14 -8.61
N TYR A 349 1.96 31.45 -9.75
CA TYR A 349 2.89 30.33 -9.91
C TYR A 349 4.36 30.74 -9.70
N LYS A 350 5.18 29.80 -9.21
CA LYS A 350 6.64 29.97 -9.10
C LYS A 350 7.35 28.77 -9.72
N LYS A 351 7.89 28.93 -10.94
CA LYS A 351 8.78 27.96 -11.58
C LYS A 351 10.22 28.22 -11.15
N GLY A 352 10.95 27.17 -10.78
CA GLY A 352 12.37 27.32 -10.46
C GLY A 352 12.99 26.10 -9.81
N MET A 353 14.23 26.29 -9.37
CA MET A 353 14.94 25.33 -8.52
C MET A 353 14.74 25.70 -7.05
N PHE A 354 14.44 24.70 -6.23
CA PHE A 354 14.17 24.87 -4.82
C PHE A 354 14.95 23.84 -4.01
N VAL A 355 15.34 24.22 -2.79
CA VAL A 355 16.07 23.34 -1.88
C VAL A 355 15.13 22.89 -0.78
N ILE A 356 14.81 21.59 -0.75
CA ILE A 356 14.07 20.99 0.35
C ILE A 356 15.02 20.83 1.53
N MET A 357 14.65 21.40 2.67
CA MET A 357 15.46 21.37 3.89
C MET A 357 14.93 20.38 4.92
N GLU A 358 13.61 20.23 5.02
CA GLU A 358 12.99 19.34 5.99
C GLU A 358 11.61 18.84 5.56
N HIS A 359 11.15 17.81 6.25
CA HIS A 359 9.77 17.30 6.16
C HIS A 359 9.08 17.51 7.50
N GLN A 360 7.97 18.26 7.49
CA GLN A 360 7.07 18.44 8.63
C GLN A 360 5.81 17.60 8.46
N VAL A 361 4.98 17.55 9.52
CA VAL A 361 3.73 16.75 9.54
C VAL A 361 2.76 17.17 8.44
N ASP A 362 2.68 18.46 8.13
CA ASP A 362 1.70 19.00 7.19
C ASP A 362 2.26 19.33 5.80
N TYR A 363 3.58 19.39 5.63
CA TYR A 363 4.23 19.79 4.37
C TYR A 363 5.74 19.54 4.37
N ALA A 364 6.37 19.54 3.19
CA ALA A 364 7.81 19.71 3.07
C ALA A 364 8.18 21.18 3.05
N VAL A 365 9.28 21.55 3.70
CA VAL A 365 9.75 22.94 3.75
C VAL A 365 10.87 23.14 2.74
N VAL A 366 10.70 24.14 1.88
CA VAL A 366 11.67 24.48 0.86
C VAL A 366 12.14 25.92 0.99
N ILE A 367 13.40 26.15 0.62
CA ILE A 367 13.92 27.50 0.43
C ILE A 367 13.69 27.92 -1.02
N ALA A 368 13.10 29.10 -1.20
CA ALA A 368 12.99 29.77 -2.48
C ALA A 368 13.08 31.29 -2.30
N SER A 369 13.59 31.99 -3.31
CA SER A 369 13.64 33.46 -3.26
C SER A 369 12.24 34.07 -3.50
N ASN A 370 11.94 35.15 -2.79
CA ASN A 370 10.76 35.98 -3.04
C ASN A 370 11.00 36.94 -4.22
N GLU A 371 10.02 37.78 -4.54
CA GLU A 371 10.12 38.77 -5.63
C GLU A 371 11.22 39.81 -5.43
N GLN A 372 11.66 40.01 -4.19
CA GLN A 372 12.74 40.94 -3.83
C GLN A 372 14.12 40.28 -3.81
N GLY A 373 14.19 38.97 -4.14
CA GLY A 373 15.43 38.19 -4.11
C GLY A 373 15.84 37.70 -2.71
N GLU A 374 14.98 37.85 -1.70
CA GLU A 374 15.25 37.37 -0.35
C GLU A 374 14.83 35.91 -0.20
N ASP A 375 15.65 35.11 0.49
CA ASP A 375 15.33 33.71 0.80
C ASP A 375 14.16 33.61 1.77
N ARG A 376 13.12 32.87 1.37
CA ARG A 376 11.94 32.59 2.19
C ARG A 376 11.68 31.08 2.26
N LEU A 377 10.98 30.68 3.32
CA LEU A 377 10.54 29.29 3.51
C LEU A 377 9.12 29.11 2.98
N TYR A 378 8.91 28.04 2.21
CA TYR A 378 7.61 27.66 1.68
C TYR A 378 7.25 26.24 2.12
N GLY A 379 6.03 26.06 2.60
CA GLY A 379 5.46 24.76 2.96
C GLY A 379 4.68 24.18 1.79
N ILE A 380 5.22 23.14 1.14
CA ILE A 380 4.62 22.49 -0.03
C ILE A 380 4.02 21.14 0.35
N LYS A 381 2.76 20.92 -0.04
CA LYS A 381 2.07 19.65 0.09
C LYS A 381 2.25 18.76 -1.14
N GLY A 382 2.23 17.47 -0.89
CA GLY A 382 2.04 16.44 -1.89
C GLY A 382 0.70 16.54 -2.61
N ILE A 383 0.61 16.02 -3.84
CA ILE A 383 -0.68 15.86 -4.53
C ILE A 383 -1.31 14.52 -4.10
N SER A 384 -0.84 13.41 -4.65
CA SER A 384 -1.32 12.06 -4.30
C SER A 384 -0.60 11.47 -3.08
N ASN A 385 0.69 11.76 -2.95
CA ASN A 385 1.56 11.32 -1.85
C ASN A 385 2.36 12.51 -1.33
N SER A 386 2.80 12.45 -0.07
CA SER A 386 3.68 13.46 0.50
C SER A 386 4.99 13.58 -0.30
N ILE A 387 5.61 14.76 -0.29
CA ILE A 387 6.89 14.98 -0.99
C ILE A 387 8.00 14.06 -0.46
N ALA A 388 7.96 13.73 0.84
CA ALA A 388 8.88 12.79 1.45
C ALA A 388 8.80 11.39 0.80
N TYR A 389 7.58 10.88 0.60
CA TYR A 389 7.33 9.62 -0.10
C TYR A 389 7.71 9.73 -1.58
N THR A 390 7.34 10.84 -2.23
CA THR A 390 7.59 11.07 -3.65
C THR A 390 9.08 11.15 -3.95
N LEU A 391 9.92 11.72 -3.08
CA LEU A 391 11.35 11.89 -3.32
C LEU A 391 12.22 10.74 -2.82
N ARG A 392 12.06 10.32 -1.55
CA ARG A 392 12.95 9.33 -0.87
C ARG A 392 14.44 9.62 -1.10
N ARG A 393 14.88 10.85 -0.79
CA ARG A 393 16.27 11.29 -0.93
C ARG A 393 16.72 12.04 0.32
N GLU A 394 18.01 11.94 0.60
CA GLU A 394 18.65 12.70 1.68
C GLU A 394 18.49 14.21 1.47
N LEU A 395 18.31 14.92 2.59
CA LEU A 395 18.22 16.37 2.61
C LEU A 395 19.58 17.00 2.99
N PRO A 396 19.92 18.21 2.49
CA PRO A 396 19.11 19.04 1.59
C PRO A 396 19.02 18.46 0.18
N ALA A 397 17.84 18.56 -0.45
CA ALA A 397 17.59 18.04 -1.79
C ALA A 397 17.22 19.17 -2.76
N LEU A 398 17.93 19.28 -3.87
CA LEU A 398 17.62 20.22 -4.94
C LEU A 398 16.57 19.61 -5.88
N ILE A 399 15.49 20.36 -6.09
CA ILE A 399 14.39 19.99 -6.99
C ILE A 399 14.11 21.10 -7.99
N GLU A 400 13.63 20.74 -9.16
CA GLU A 400 13.01 21.66 -10.11
C GLU A 400 11.52 21.33 -10.24
N THR A 401 10.67 22.35 -10.11
CA THR A 401 9.21 22.20 -10.20
C THR A 401 8.53 23.57 -10.42
N VAL A 402 7.21 23.59 -10.59
CA VAL A 402 6.39 24.80 -10.49
C VAL A 402 5.51 24.71 -9.24
N MET A 403 5.71 25.63 -8.29
CA MET A 403 4.79 25.77 -7.16
C MET A 403 3.51 26.46 -7.60
N LEU A 404 2.37 25.92 -7.16
CA LEU A 404 1.04 26.42 -7.49
C LEU A 404 0.21 26.67 -6.22
N PRO A 405 -0.55 27.79 -6.15
CA PRO A 405 -1.61 27.94 -5.17
C PRO A 405 -2.76 26.97 -5.45
N PHE A 406 -3.29 26.34 -4.40
CA PHE A 406 -4.46 25.48 -4.51
C PHE A 406 -5.22 25.42 -3.18
N LYS A 407 -6.38 26.08 -3.09
CA LYS A 407 -7.29 26.05 -1.94
C LYS A 407 -6.58 26.34 -0.60
N GLY A 408 -5.89 27.47 -0.55
CA GLY A 408 -5.12 27.96 0.59
C GLY A 408 -3.83 27.18 0.88
N LYS A 409 -3.38 26.33 -0.05
CA LYS A 409 -2.18 25.49 0.06
C LYS A 409 -1.20 25.80 -1.06
N ILE A 410 0.06 25.42 -0.87
CA ILE A 410 1.05 25.36 -1.95
C ILE A 410 1.23 23.90 -2.34
N ILE A 411 1.04 23.60 -3.62
CA ILE A 411 1.32 22.30 -4.24
C ILE A 411 2.30 22.49 -5.40
N TYR A 412 2.48 21.46 -6.22
CA TYR A 412 3.27 21.51 -7.45
C TYR A 412 2.44 21.10 -8.67
N ASP A 413 2.94 21.33 -9.86
CA ASP A 413 2.27 21.08 -11.15
C ASP A 413 2.29 19.62 -11.60
N SER A 414 2.21 18.67 -10.66
CA SER A 414 2.39 17.22 -10.87
C SER A 414 3.81 16.78 -11.24
N PHE A 415 4.74 17.69 -11.58
CA PHE A 415 6.13 17.36 -11.87
C PHE A 415 7.05 17.81 -10.75
N LEU A 416 7.85 16.88 -10.22
CA LEU A 416 8.83 17.14 -9.17
C LEU A 416 10.14 16.46 -9.58
N SER A 417 11.06 17.23 -10.16
CA SER A 417 12.29 16.71 -10.77
C SER A 417 13.48 16.88 -9.82
N PRO A 418 13.94 15.84 -9.11
CA PRO A 418 15.09 15.97 -8.22
C PRO A 418 16.40 15.97 -9.01
N ILE A 419 17.22 17.00 -8.78
CA ILE A 419 18.55 17.11 -9.38
C ILE A 419 19.51 16.19 -8.62
N PRO A 420 20.21 15.23 -9.28
CA PRO A 420 21.07 14.25 -8.62
C PRO A 420 22.43 14.84 -8.22
N ILE A 421 22.42 15.89 -7.39
CA ILE A 421 23.62 16.53 -6.86
C ILE A 421 23.72 16.24 -5.36
N GLY A 422 24.87 15.74 -4.92
CA GLY A 422 25.22 15.64 -3.51
C GLY A 422 25.90 16.92 -3.03
N PHE A 423 25.62 17.32 -1.78
CA PHE A 423 26.22 18.52 -1.18
C PHE A 423 27.28 18.14 -0.15
N ALA A 424 28.47 18.75 -0.28
CA ALA A 424 29.52 18.67 0.75
C ALA A 424 29.14 19.50 2.00
N ASP A 425 29.82 19.28 3.12
CA ASP A 425 29.48 19.90 4.41
C ASP A 425 29.45 21.42 4.39
N GLY A 426 30.35 22.07 3.64
CA GLY A 426 30.35 23.52 3.46
C GLY A 426 29.07 24.05 2.78
N ALA A 427 28.58 23.34 1.76
CA ALA A 427 27.34 23.71 1.07
C ALA A 427 26.11 23.41 1.95
N LYS A 428 26.11 22.30 2.70
CA LYS A 428 25.06 21.98 3.68
C LYS A 428 24.97 23.07 4.76
N ALA A 429 26.10 23.54 5.28
CA ALA A 429 26.16 24.61 6.27
C ALA A 429 25.61 25.93 5.72
N ALA A 430 25.91 26.28 4.46
CA ALA A 430 25.36 27.46 3.80
C ALA A 430 23.83 27.40 3.67
N PHE A 431 23.27 26.26 3.23
CA PHE A 431 21.82 26.08 3.19
C PHE A 431 21.16 26.15 4.56
N GLN A 432 21.83 25.63 5.60
CA GLN A 432 21.33 25.73 6.96
C GLN A 432 21.30 27.19 7.44
N GLU A 433 22.32 27.99 7.13
CA GLU A 433 22.34 29.42 7.45
C GLU A 433 21.22 30.18 6.72
N MET A 434 21.00 29.87 5.43
CA MET A 434 19.87 30.42 4.65
C MET A 434 18.53 30.06 5.30
N TYR A 435 18.35 28.79 5.69
CA TYR A 435 17.15 28.33 6.38
C TYR A 435 16.93 29.07 7.70
N ASP A 436 17.96 29.20 8.55
CA ASP A 436 17.84 29.85 9.86
C ASP A 436 17.54 31.35 9.75
N LYS A 437 18.07 32.02 8.72
CA LYS A 437 17.71 33.42 8.40
C LYS A 437 16.26 33.52 7.94
N ALA A 438 15.87 32.70 6.97
CA ALA A 438 14.53 32.70 6.39
C ALA A 438 13.45 32.33 7.43
N LYS A 439 13.76 31.42 8.35
CA LYS A 439 12.86 30.96 9.43
C LYS A 439 12.34 32.08 10.33
N LYS A 440 13.10 33.17 10.49
CA LYS A 440 12.69 34.36 11.27
C LYS A 440 11.45 35.04 10.68
N HIS A 441 11.16 34.80 9.41
CA HIS A 441 10.02 35.35 8.71
C HIS A 441 8.81 34.40 8.66
N GLY A 442 8.90 33.24 9.30
CA GLY A 442 7.88 32.20 9.24
C GLY A 442 7.92 31.38 7.94
N ILE A 443 7.00 30.42 7.85
CA ILE A 443 6.84 29.54 6.68
C ILE A 443 5.59 29.97 5.92
N ILE A 444 5.74 30.26 4.64
CA ILE A 444 4.64 30.65 3.75
C ILE A 444 3.94 29.37 3.28
N THR A 445 2.64 29.22 3.59
CA THR A 445 1.85 28.02 3.27
C THR A 445 0.75 28.28 2.24
N SER A 446 0.62 29.50 1.74
CA SER A 446 -0.29 29.89 0.64
C SER A 446 0.38 30.91 -0.26
N LEU A 447 0.10 30.83 -1.57
CA LEU A 447 0.53 31.81 -2.58
C LEU A 447 -0.63 32.71 -3.03
N GLU A 448 -1.81 32.60 -2.42
CA GLU A 448 -3.04 33.35 -2.79
C GLU A 448 -2.97 34.85 -2.43
#